data_AF-A0A2C9CCE1-F1
#
_entry.id   AF-A0A2C9CCE1-F1
#
_cell.length_a   1.000
_cell.length_b   1.000
_cell.length_c   1.000
_cell.angle_alpha   90.00
_cell.angle_beta   90.00
_cell.angle_gamma   90.00
#
_symmetry.space_group_name_H-M   'P 1'
#
loop_
_entity.id
_entity.type
_entity.pdbx_description
1 polymer ?
#
loop_
_entity_poly.entity_id
_entity_poly.type
_entity_poly.pdbx_seq_one_letter_code
_entity_poly.pdbx_strand_id
1 'polypeptide(L)' 'MDSSILHWREFVDVEITADRLMYVYQYMDSSDRIVFRYDNTGHHKKLNLSTHPHHKHEGRRFKNA' A
#
# COMPACT_ATOMS: atom_id res chain seq x y z
N MET A 1 -8.20 22.75 6.05
CA MET A 1 -7.73 21.36 5.80
C MET A 1 -8.96 20.49 5.63
N ASP A 2 -8.91 19.48 4.76
CA ASP A 2 -10.06 18.65 4.38
C ASP A 2 -10.31 17.45 5.31
N SER A 3 -9.56 17.35 6.42
CA SER A 3 -9.60 16.25 7.40
C SER A 3 -9.28 14.87 6.82
N SER A 4 -8.66 14.80 5.64
CA SER A 4 -8.12 13.56 5.12
C SER A 4 -6.91 13.08 5.92
N ILE A 5 -6.66 11.77 5.91
CA ILE A 5 -5.57 11.13 6.66
C ILE A 5 -4.75 10.25 5.72
N LEU A 6 -3.42 10.38 5.79
CA LEU A 6 -2.48 9.46 5.18
C LEU A 6 -1.74 8.69 6.27
N HIS A 7 -2.01 7.39 6.37
CA HIS A 7 -1.18 6.46 7.14
C HIS A 7 -0.09 5.90 6.24
N TRP A 8 1.15 5.92 6.72
CA TRP A 8 2.28 5.33 6.01
C TRP A 8 3.14 4.50 6.96
N ARG A 9 3.70 3.41 6.43
CA ARG A 9 4.67 2.57 7.12
C ARG A 9 5.66 2.03 6.11
N GLU A 10 6.94 2.15 6.41
CA GLU A 10 8.02 1.57 5.63
C GLU A 10 8.93 0.75 6.54
N PHE A 11 9.46 -0.35 6.01
CA PHE A 11 10.61 -1.05 6.56
C PHE A 11 11.74 -0.88 5.55
N VAL A 12 12.79 -0.16 5.97
CA VAL A 12 13.90 0.22 5.13
C VAL A 12 15.17 -0.34 5.74
N ASP A 13 15.90 -1.12 4.96
CA ASP A 13 17.28 -1.47 5.28
C ASP A 13 18.17 -0.28 4.86
N VAL A 14 19.09 0.10 5.74
CA VAL A 14 19.99 1.25 5.56
C VAL A 14 21.46 0.88 5.73
N GLU A 15 21.80 -0.42 5.77
CA GLU A 15 23.16 -0.88 6.05
C GLU A 15 24.17 -0.49 4.96
N ILE A 16 23.77 -0.58 3.68
CA ILE A 16 24.64 -0.26 2.53
C ILE A 16 24.01 0.83 1.66
N THR A 17 22.72 0.70 1.38
CA THR A 17 21.88 1.67 0.66
C THR A 17 20.52 1.76 1.37
N ALA A 18 19.71 2.76 1.03
CA ALA A 18 18.31 2.79 1.47
C ALA A 18 17.47 1.85 0.60
N ASP A 19 17.35 0.58 1.02
CA ASP A 19 16.51 -0.40 0.34
C ASP A 19 15.16 -0.55 1.04
N ARG A 20 14.08 -0.31 0.30
CA ARG A 20 12.70 -0.35 0.83
C ARG A 20 12.16 -1.77 0.72
N LEU A 21 12.40 -2.54 1.78
CA LEU A 21 11.97 -3.93 1.88
C LEU A 21 10.45 -4.07 1.96
N MET A 22 9.77 -3.21 2.72
CA MET A 22 8.30 -3.23 2.84
C MET A 22 7.73 -1.82 2.86
N TYR A 23 6.54 -1.64 2.28
CA TYR A 23 5.79 -0.41 2.44
C TYR A 23 4.28 -0.64 2.44
N VAL A 24 3.58 0.27 3.11
CA VAL A 24 2.13 0.43 3.06
C VAL A 24 1.81 1.92 3.10
N TYR A 25 0.99 2.38 2.16
CA TYR A 25 0.40 3.72 2.16
C TYR A 25 -1.12 3.59 2.09
N GLN A 26 -1.83 4.17 3.05
CA GLN A 26 -3.28 4.13 3.12
C GLN A 26 -3.82 5.54 3.26
N TYR A 27 -4.58 5.96 2.26
CA TYR A 27 -5.24 7.25 2.24
C TYR A 27 -6.71 7.10 2.59
N MET A 28 -7.19 7.96 3.49
CA MET A 28 -8.56 7.96 3.99
C MET A 28 -9.19 9.35 3.83
N ASP A 29 -10.47 9.37 3.50
CA ASP A 29 -11.27 10.60 3.49
C ASP A 29 -11.62 11.05 4.91
N SER A 30 -12.27 12.21 5.04
CA SER A 30 -12.71 12.78 6.31
C SER A 30 -13.80 12.00 7.04
N SER A 31 -14.32 10.93 6.43
CA SER A 31 -15.29 10.00 7.03
C SER A 31 -14.63 8.67 7.41
N ASP A 32 -13.29 8.65 7.57
CA ASP A 32 -12.47 7.48 7.87
C ASP A 32 -12.61 6.34 6.83
N ARG A 33 -13.03 6.67 5.60
CA ARG A 33 -13.13 5.66 4.54
C ARG A 33 -11.81 5.60 3.79
N ILE A 34 -11.25 4.41 3.71
CA ILE A 34 -10.10 4.15 2.84
C ILE A 34 -10.51 4.41 1.39
N VAL A 35 -9.82 5.37 0.78
CA VAL A 35 -9.98 5.72 -0.64
C VAL A 35 -9.10 4.81 -1.49
N PHE A 36 -7.82 4.68 -1.09
CA PHE A 36 -6.89 3.74 -1.70
C PHE A 36 -5.82 3.26 -0.73
N ARG A 37 -5.22 2.12 -1.09
CA ARG A 37 -4.03 1.58 -0.42
C ARG A 37 -3.00 1.09 -1.42
N TYR A 38 -1.73 1.39 -1.17
CA TYR A 38 -0.59 0.82 -1.85
C TYR A 38 0.23 -0.04 -0.89
N ASP A 39 0.66 -1.22 -1.32
CA ASP A 39 1.67 -2.00 -0.59
C ASP A 39 2.48 -2.89 -1.53
N ASN A 40 3.59 -3.44 -1.03
CA ASN A 40 4.40 -4.44 -1.75
C ASN A 40 4.27 -5.85 -1.15
N THR A 41 3.17 -6.16 -0.46
CA THR A 41 3.02 -7.47 0.16
C THR A 41 3.02 -8.56 -0.89
N GLY A 42 3.77 -9.65 -0.69
CA GLY A 42 3.95 -10.72 -1.69
C GLY A 42 2.70 -11.59 -1.94
N HIS A 43 1.50 -11.10 -1.60
CA HIS A 43 0.28 -11.80 -1.90
C HIS A 43 0.14 -11.93 -3.44
N HIS A 44 -0.51 -12.99 -3.90
CA HIS A 44 -0.86 -13.16 -5.33
C HIS A 44 0.29 -13.28 -6.34
N LYS A 45 1.48 -13.71 -5.90
CA LYS A 45 2.56 -14.20 -6.79
C LYS A 45 2.08 -15.16 -7.89
N LYS A 46 1.00 -15.93 -7.64
CA LYS A 46 0.40 -16.88 -8.57
C LYS A 46 -0.44 -16.24 -9.69
N LEU A 47 -0.79 -14.96 -9.59
CA LEU A 47 -1.59 -14.25 -10.58
C LEU A 47 -0.75 -13.58 -11.68
N ASN A 48 0.58 -13.58 -11.57
CA ASN A 48 1.51 -12.98 -12.56
C ASN A 48 1.09 -11.56 -13.01
N LEU A 49 0.67 -10.71 -12.06
CA LEU A 49 0.32 -9.33 -12.37
C LEU A 49 1.57 -8.55 -12.76
N SER A 50 1.48 -7.73 -13.81
CA SER A 50 2.60 -6.90 -14.28
C SER A 50 3.07 -5.87 -13.24
N THR A 51 2.23 -5.57 -12.26
CA THR A 51 2.56 -4.63 -11.19
C THR A 51 3.20 -5.31 -9.98
N HIS A 52 3.28 -6.64 -9.92
CA HIS A 52 3.89 -7.35 -8.79
C HIS A 52 5.35 -6.90 -8.55
N PRO A 53 5.79 -6.66 -7.30
CA PRO A 53 5.06 -6.86 -6.04
C PRO A 53 4.15 -5.69 -5.62
N HIS A 54 4.06 -4.64 -6.42
CA HIS A 54 3.37 -3.39 -6.10
C HIS A 54 1.86 -3.50 -6.35
N HIS A 55 1.09 -3.53 -5.27
CA HIS A 55 -0.36 -3.65 -5.30
C HIS A 55 -1.02 -2.30 -5.00
N LYS A 56 -2.12 -2.01 -5.72
CA LYS A 56 -3.02 -0.87 -5.49
C LYS A 56 -4.43 -1.39 -5.24
N HIS A 57 -5.05 -0.96 -4.16
CA HIS A 57 -6.43 -1.30 -3.81
C HIS A 57 -7.28 -0.02 -3.87
N GLU A 58 -8.39 -0.04 -4.62
CA GLU A 58 -9.34 1.08 -4.73
C GLU A 58 -10.79 0.58 -4.56
N GLY A 59 -11.64 1.37 -3.89
CA GLY A 59 -13.09 1.14 -3.80
C GLY A 59 -13.57 0.26 -2.64
N ARG A 60 -14.91 0.09 -2.52
CA ARG A 60 -15.62 -0.54 -1.38
C ARG A 60 -15.39 -2.04 -1.19
N ARG A 61 -14.64 -2.71 -2.06
CA ARG A 61 -14.33 -4.14 -1.94
C ARG A 61 -12.83 -4.31 -1.86
N PHE A 62 -12.33 -4.44 -0.63
CA PHE A 62 -11.08 -5.12 -0.34
C PHE A 62 -11.23 -6.61 -0.70
N LYS A 63 -11.31 -6.92 -2.00
CA LYS A 63 -10.94 -8.25 -2.44
C LYS A 63 -9.43 -8.23 -2.51
N ASN A 64 -8.84 -8.90 -1.53
CA ASN A 64 -7.43 -9.29 -1.50
C ASN A 64 -7.06 -9.73 -2.93
N ALA A 65 -6.19 -8.94 -3.53
CA ALA A 65 -5.77 -9.02 -4.92
C ALA A 65 -4.29 -9.32 -4.96
#